data_AF-A0A9W8F9H9-F1
#
_entry.id   AF-A0A9W8F9H9-F1
#
_cell.length_a   1.000
_cell.length_b   1.000
_cell.length_c   1.000
_cell.angle_alpha   90.00
_cell.angle_beta   90.00
_cell.angle_gamma   90.00
#
_symmetry.space_group_name_H-M   'P 1'
#
loop_
_entity.id
_entity.type
_entity.pdbx_description
1 polymer ?
#
loop_
_entity_poly.entity_id
_entity_poly.type
_entity_poly.pdbx_seq_one_letter_code
_entity_poly.pdbx_strand_id
1 'polypeptide(L)'
;MQSRVRRLVIACLVVLAAANLYVYNYANFHALLHPESDIRLNLYGDPQIEGDAKISREPRLGKYDILFNDYYLHHIYESTIAAFRPHYVVTMGDIFSCQWISKGEYYRRIHRFKWISHQIDSKNRSLSGGHIYYHIAGNHDIGYGEETEPYHINRYTNNFGPLSREWLSRIGSSTHRFAILNAMNLDKTRNAQYRRQAWQFVQQLVAERRERPDIPLILFSHIPLHKHAGACVASPSIKYHRGFVVYQDYLSPATSAYLLHCLAPTFVLSGHDHNGCQAAHLIKTSASQAIPLGVTGKSLRSSEDLCSLTLEEIDEFQAEIEEFARQTVAPATGFDDVGTGAWDTLEVTVRSAMGEFGGAAGVFDIRATGHNHQLPPQRHAWTLGRTVAASANGYEYRYREVLLGNHLGIRVLLVVNLVSCFAVPAIMLLLRL
;
A
#
# COMPACT_ATOMS: atom_id res chain seq x y z
N MET A 1 38.51 35.99 -18.41
CA MET A 1 37.38 35.18 -18.90
C MET A 1 37.48 33.71 -18.46
N GLN A 2 38.63 33.05 -18.64
CA GLN A 2 38.87 31.65 -18.22
C GLN A 2 38.61 31.35 -16.73
N SER A 3 38.92 32.26 -15.79
CA SER A 3 38.69 32.02 -14.35
C SER A 3 37.22 32.07 -13.93
N ARG A 4 36.35 32.79 -14.66
CA ARG A 4 34.91 32.80 -14.40
C ARG A 4 34.24 31.55 -14.97
N VAL A 5 34.63 31.15 -16.19
CA VAL A 5 34.17 29.91 -16.82
C VAL A 5 34.58 28.69 -15.98
N ARG A 6 35.84 28.62 -15.53
CA ARG A 6 36.33 27.53 -14.67
C ARG A 6 35.56 27.44 -13.35
N ARG A 7 35.26 28.58 -12.70
CA ARG A 7 34.44 28.61 -11.48
C ARG A 7 33.00 28.16 -11.72
N LEU A 8 32.40 28.57 -12.85
CA LEU A 8 31.07 28.12 -13.24
C LEU A 8 31.03 26.61 -13.47
N VAL A 9 32.02 26.06 -14.20
CA VAL A 9 32.14 24.61 -14.45
C VAL A 9 32.32 23.84 -13.14
N ILE A 10 33.21 24.28 -12.25
CA ILE A 10 33.41 23.65 -10.94
C ILE A 10 32.12 23.69 -10.11
N ALA A 11 31.42 24.84 -10.08
CA ALA A 11 30.15 24.96 -9.37
C ALA A 11 29.11 23.99 -9.94
N CYS A 12 29.00 23.87 -11.26
CA CYS A 12 28.15 22.87 -11.91
C CYS A 12 28.54 21.45 -11.50
N LEU A 13 29.83 21.07 -11.57
CA LEU A 13 30.30 19.74 -11.17
C LEU A 13 29.98 19.43 -9.71
N VAL A 14 30.16 20.39 -8.80
CA VAL A 14 29.83 20.23 -7.38
C VAL A 14 28.33 20.03 -7.18
N VAL A 15 27.48 20.80 -7.87
CA VAL A 15 26.02 20.63 -7.84
C VAL A 15 25.61 19.26 -8.38
N LEU A 16 26.22 18.82 -9.50
CA LEU A 16 25.95 17.51 -10.10
C LEU A 16 26.40 16.37 -9.16
N ALA A 17 27.57 16.49 -8.54
CA ALA A 17 28.08 15.53 -7.57
C ALA A 17 27.19 15.45 -6.31
N ALA A 18 26.75 16.59 -5.79
CA ALA A 18 25.84 16.64 -4.64
C ALA A 18 24.46 16.04 -4.98
N ALA A 19 23.91 16.34 -6.17
CA ALA A 19 22.66 15.76 -6.64
C ALA A 19 22.77 14.24 -6.85
N ASN A 20 23.89 13.77 -7.42
CA ASN A 20 24.17 12.35 -7.60
C ASN A 20 24.33 11.64 -6.25
N LEU A 21 25.10 12.23 -5.33
CA LEU A 21 25.27 11.71 -3.98
C LEU A 21 23.93 11.61 -3.26
N TYR A 22 23.11 12.67 -3.28
CA TYR A 22 21.78 12.66 -2.70
C TYR A 22 20.95 11.54 -3.31
N VAL A 23 20.73 11.50 -4.63
CA VAL A 23 19.77 10.56 -5.22
C VAL A 23 20.21 9.10 -5.04
N TYR A 24 21.46 8.75 -5.33
CA TYR A 24 21.90 7.36 -5.26
C TYR A 24 22.15 6.87 -3.83
N ASN A 25 22.36 7.77 -2.87
CA ASN A 25 22.63 7.39 -1.48
C ASN A 25 21.53 7.78 -0.50
N TYR A 26 20.48 8.50 -0.92
CA TYR A 26 19.41 8.93 -0.02
C TYR A 26 18.73 7.75 0.67
N ALA A 27 18.37 6.73 -0.10
CA ALA A 27 17.82 5.49 0.45
C ALA A 27 18.82 4.80 1.40
N ASN A 28 20.12 4.78 1.06
CA ASN A 28 21.16 4.21 1.92
C ASN A 28 21.34 4.99 3.22
N PHE A 29 21.33 6.33 3.19
CA PHE A 29 21.41 7.17 4.37
C PHE A 29 20.21 6.96 5.29
N HIS A 30 18.99 6.85 4.74
CA HIS A 30 17.80 6.50 5.51
C HIS A 30 17.89 5.10 6.10
N ALA A 31 18.41 4.13 5.34
CA ALA A 31 18.61 2.77 5.83
C ALA A 31 19.64 2.69 6.97
N LEU A 32 20.71 3.51 6.92
CA LEU A 32 21.72 3.59 7.98
C LEU A 32 21.15 4.07 9.32
N LEU A 33 20.11 4.91 9.30
CA LEU A 33 19.43 5.36 10.52
C LEU A 33 18.52 4.27 11.13
N HIS A 34 18.22 3.20 10.37
CA HIS A 34 17.25 2.16 10.74
C HIS A 34 17.71 0.75 10.35
N PRO A 35 18.86 0.27 10.87
CA PRO A 35 19.51 -0.93 10.33
C PRO A 35 18.82 -2.24 10.73
N GLU A 36 18.11 -2.30 11.87
CA GLU A 36 17.65 -3.57 12.45
C GLU A 36 16.13 -3.77 12.32
N SER A 37 15.73 -4.94 11.82
CA SER A 37 14.34 -5.39 11.74
C SER A 37 14.32 -6.92 11.60
N ASP A 38 13.40 -7.59 12.28
CA ASP A 38 13.24 -9.05 12.15
C ASP A 38 12.43 -9.40 10.89
N ILE A 39 11.42 -8.58 10.58
CA ILE A 39 10.66 -8.66 9.33
C ILE A 39 10.55 -7.26 8.74
N ARG A 40 10.96 -7.13 7.48
CA ARG A 40 10.94 -5.86 6.75
C ARG A 40 10.21 -5.98 5.44
N LEU A 41 9.32 -5.03 5.18
CA LEU A 41 8.59 -4.91 3.94
C LEU A 41 8.87 -3.55 3.31
N ASN A 42 9.12 -3.55 2.00
CA ASN A 42 8.99 -2.34 1.20
C ASN A 42 7.61 -2.35 0.54
N LEU A 43 6.89 -1.24 0.67
CA LEU A 43 5.52 -1.05 0.21
C LEU A 43 5.48 0.07 -0.82
N TYR A 44 4.86 -0.17 -1.96
CA TYR A 44 4.78 0.81 -3.06
C TYR A 44 3.33 0.99 -3.48
N GLY A 45 2.79 2.20 -3.24
CA GLY A 45 1.43 2.57 -3.62
C GLY A 45 1.33 2.96 -5.09
N ASP A 46 0.25 2.54 -5.74
CA ASP A 46 -0.33 3.15 -6.95
C ASP A 46 0.71 3.63 -7.98
N PRO A 47 1.57 2.74 -8.53
CA PRO A 47 2.56 3.15 -9.52
C PRO A 47 1.91 3.53 -10.87
N GLN A 48 0.63 3.20 -11.09
CA GLN A 48 -0.21 3.67 -12.21
C GLN A 48 0.49 3.74 -13.57
N ILE A 49 1.10 2.62 -13.99
CA ILE A 49 1.88 2.58 -15.23
C ILE A 49 1.00 2.90 -16.43
N GLU A 50 1.25 4.03 -17.10
CA GLU A 50 0.55 4.50 -18.30
C GLU A 50 0.99 3.78 -19.59
N GLY A 51 0.31 4.01 -20.71
CA GLY A 51 0.57 3.35 -22.00
C GLY A 51 -0.06 4.04 -23.21
N ASP A 52 -0.74 3.27 -24.05
CA ASP A 52 -1.17 3.69 -25.39
C ASP A 52 -2.09 4.91 -25.35
N ALA A 53 -2.97 5.02 -24.34
CA ALA A 53 -3.86 6.17 -24.16
C ALA A 53 -3.09 7.50 -23.99
N LYS A 54 -2.00 7.50 -23.20
CA LYS A 54 -1.12 8.66 -23.00
C LYS A 54 -0.41 9.03 -24.30
N ILE A 55 0.07 8.04 -25.06
CA ILE A 55 0.71 8.26 -26.37
C ILE A 55 -0.31 8.83 -27.37
N SER A 56 -1.56 8.35 -27.34
CA SER A 56 -2.61 8.84 -28.23
C SER A 56 -2.95 10.31 -27.96
N ARG A 57 -3.09 10.69 -26.68
CA ARG A 57 -3.32 12.10 -26.28
C ARG A 57 -2.12 12.99 -26.57
N GLU A 58 -0.90 12.46 -26.40
CA GLU A 58 0.35 13.23 -26.48
C GLU A 58 1.40 12.49 -27.36
N PRO A 59 1.26 12.47 -28.71
CA PRO A 59 2.06 11.57 -29.57
C PRO A 59 3.58 11.74 -29.50
N ARG A 60 4.04 12.96 -29.24
CA ARG A 60 5.47 13.28 -29.09
C ARG A 60 5.92 13.19 -27.63
N LEU A 61 5.24 13.91 -26.74
CA LEU A 61 5.68 14.03 -25.34
C LEU A 61 5.34 12.79 -24.51
N GLY A 62 4.22 12.13 -24.78
CA GLY A 62 3.75 10.98 -23.99
C GLY A 62 4.70 9.80 -24.01
N LYS A 63 5.38 9.52 -25.13
CA LYS A 63 6.40 8.46 -25.19
C LYS A 63 7.59 8.75 -24.27
N TYR A 64 8.04 10.00 -24.23
CA TYR A 64 9.12 10.40 -23.35
C TYR A 64 8.66 10.41 -21.89
N ASP A 65 7.46 10.92 -21.62
CA ASP A 65 6.90 10.97 -20.27
C ASP A 65 6.77 9.58 -19.66
N ILE A 66 6.23 8.62 -20.43
CA ILE A 66 6.20 7.19 -20.09
C ILE A 66 7.59 6.65 -19.78
N LEU A 67 8.57 6.90 -20.65
CA LEU A 67 9.94 6.45 -20.45
C LEU A 67 10.54 7.04 -19.17
N PHE A 68 10.40 8.34 -18.95
CA PHE A 68 10.89 9.03 -17.76
C PHE A 68 10.23 8.50 -16.49
N ASN A 69 8.92 8.26 -16.51
CA ASN A 69 8.17 7.72 -15.38
C ASN A 69 8.57 6.28 -15.07
N ASP A 70 8.83 5.44 -16.07
CA ASP A 70 9.32 4.08 -15.87
C ASP A 70 10.69 4.07 -15.20
N TYR A 71 11.64 4.85 -15.71
CA TYR A 71 12.96 4.98 -15.08
C TYR A 71 12.87 5.56 -13.67
N TYR A 72 11.93 6.49 -13.45
CA TYR A 72 11.70 7.09 -12.16
C TYR A 72 11.23 6.07 -11.12
N LEU A 73 10.19 5.32 -11.46
CA LEU A 73 9.69 4.24 -10.61
C LEU A 73 10.75 3.15 -10.43
N HIS A 74 11.48 2.79 -11.48
CA HIS A 74 12.57 1.80 -11.38
C HIS A 74 13.62 2.22 -10.36
N HIS A 75 14.04 3.49 -10.40
CA HIS A 75 14.99 4.02 -9.43
C HIS A 75 14.45 3.94 -8.00
N ILE A 76 13.17 4.24 -7.76
CA ILE A 76 12.56 4.13 -6.43
C ILE A 76 12.61 2.69 -5.94
N TYR A 77 12.14 1.73 -6.73
CA TYR A 77 12.16 0.30 -6.37
C TYR A 77 13.59 -0.20 -6.15
N GLU A 78 14.47 -0.03 -7.13
CA GLU A 78 15.85 -0.53 -7.09
C GLU A 78 16.62 0.05 -5.89
N SER A 79 16.62 1.38 -5.72
CA SER A 79 17.41 2.03 -4.67
C SER A 79 16.93 1.65 -3.27
N THR A 80 15.62 1.56 -3.05
CA THR A 80 15.07 1.21 -1.74
C THR A 80 15.14 -0.28 -1.47
N ILE A 81 15.01 -1.15 -2.47
CA ILE A 81 15.27 -2.60 -2.30
C ILE A 81 16.74 -2.83 -1.95
N ALA A 82 17.67 -2.19 -2.67
CA ALA A 82 19.09 -2.31 -2.42
C ALA A 82 19.49 -1.80 -1.03
N ALA A 83 18.95 -0.65 -0.63
CA ALA A 83 19.28 -0.01 0.65
C ALA A 83 18.70 -0.77 1.85
N PHE A 84 17.41 -1.12 1.80
CA PHE A 84 16.69 -1.67 2.94
C PHE A 84 16.72 -3.20 3.01
N ARG A 85 17.05 -3.87 1.91
CA ARG A 85 17.11 -5.34 1.77
C ARG A 85 15.89 -6.03 2.38
N PRO A 86 14.66 -5.69 1.94
CA PRO A 86 13.44 -6.17 2.58
C PRO A 86 13.27 -7.68 2.41
N HIS A 87 12.51 -8.30 3.31
CA HIS A 87 12.07 -9.69 3.15
C HIS A 87 10.98 -9.77 2.08
N TYR A 88 10.06 -8.81 2.11
CA TYR A 88 8.94 -8.74 1.17
C TYR A 88 8.90 -7.39 0.43
N VAL A 89 8.61 -7.45 -0.86
CA VAL A 89 8.32 -6.29 -1.70
C VAL A 89 6.86 -6.36 -2.08
N VAL A 90 6.07 -5.38 -1.64
CA VAL A 90 4.61 -5.37 -1.83
C VAL A 90 4.18 -4.17 -2.65
N THR A 91 3.53 -4.43 -3.79
CA THR A 91 2.86 -3.38 -4.57
C THR A 91 1.39 -3.31 -4.16
N MET A 92 0.96 -2.14 -3.71
CA MET A 92 -0.32 -1.93 -3.01
C MET A 92 -1.50 -1.69 -3.97
N GLY A 93 -1.52 -2.36 -5.12
CA GLY A 93 -2.54 -2.21 -6.16
C GLY A 93 -2.33 -1.01 -7.08
N ASP A 94 -3.27 -0.88 -8.02
CA ASP A 94 -3.24 0.08 -9.12
C ASP A 94 -1.88 0.08 -9.83
N ILE A 95 -1.45 -1.14 -10.20
CA ILE A 95 -0.22 -1.36 -10.95
C ILE A 95 -0.30 -0.59 -12.28
N PHE A 96 -1.47 -0.65 -12.92
CA PHE A 96 -1.76 0.06 -14.16
C PHE A 96 -2.62 1.28 -13.91
N SER A 97 -2.52 2.28 -14.79
CA SER A 97 -3.39 3.45 -14.74
C SER A 97 -4.82 3.20 -15.23
N CYS A 98 -5.13 2.01 -15.76
CA CYS A 98 -6.45 1.68 -16.32
C CYS A 98 -6.60 0.17 -16.53
N GLN A 99 -7.77 -0.35 -16.17
CA GLN A 99 -8.21 -1.71 -16.39
C GLN A 99 -8.64 -1.95 -17.85
N TRP A 100 -9.19 -0.93 -18.51
CA TRP A 100 -9.70 -1.01 -19.89
C TRP A 100 -8.59 -0.89 -20.94
N ILE A 101 -7.63 -1.81 -20.91
CA ILE A 101 -6.51 -1.88 -21.85
C ILE A 101 -6.52 -3.16 -22.68
N SER A 102 -6.09 -3.05 -23.93
CA SER A 102 -6.03 -4.18 -24.87
C SER A 102 -5.09 -5.27 -24.35
N LYS A 103 -5.30 -6.54 -24.76
CA LYS A 103 -4.41 -7.65 -24.39
C LYS A 103 -2.94 -7.36 -24.73
N GLY A 104 -2.68 -6.81 -25.92
CA GLY A 104 -1.31 -6.48 -26.36
C GLY A 104 -0.67 -5.40 -25.50
N GLU A 105 -1.42 -4.37 -25.13
CA GLU A 105 -0.97 -3.31 -24.24
C GLU A 105 -0.72 -3.83 -22.82
N TYR A 106 -1.63 -4.64 -22.29
CA TYR A 106 -1.52 -5.27 -20.96
C TYR A 106 -0.18 -5.98 -20.79
N TYR A 107 0.21 -6.84 -21.74
CA TYR A 107 1.50 -7.55 -21.65
C TYR A 107 2.71 -6.63 -21.82
N ARG A 108 2.63 -5.55 -22.62
CA ARG A 108 3.69 -4.54 -22.68
C ARG A 108 3.85 -3.82 -21.34
N ARG A 109 2.74 -3.45 -20.69
CA ARG A 109 2.78 -2.81 -19.36
C ARG A 109 3.26 -3.77 -18.28
N ILE A 110 2.92 -5.06 -18.32
CA ILE A 110 3.50 -6.08 -17.41
C ILE A 110 5.01 -6.15 -17.55
N HIS A 111 5.53 -6.23 -18.77
CA HIS A 111 6.96 -6.31 -19.00
C HIS A 111 7.68 -5.09 -18.42
N ARG A 112 7.12 -3.90 -18.66
CA ARG A 112 7.62 -2.65 -18.06
C ARG A 112 7.54 -2.68 -16.54
N PHE A 113 6.42 -3.10 -15.95
CA PHE A 113 6.26 -3.22 -14.50
C PHE A 113 7.29 -4.17 -13.87
N LYS A 114 7.56 -5.33 -14.46
CA LYS A 114 8.54 -6.28 -13.93
C LYS A 114 9.95 -5.68 -13.92
N TRP A 115 10.29 -4.90 -14.95
CA TRP A 115 11.55 -4.17 -14.98
C TRP A 115 11.56 -3.06 -13.92
N ILE A 116 10.52 -2.21 -13.89
CA ILE A 116 10.32 -1.14 -12.90
C ILE A 116 10.48 -1.69 -11.47
N SER A 117 9.76 -2.75 -11.13
CA SER A 117 9.76 -3.34 -9.79
C SER A 117 10.99 -4.18 -9.47
N HIS A 118 12.03 -4.12 -10.31
CA HIS A 118 13.32 -4.80 -10.12
C HIS A 118 13.18 -6.34 -10.01
N GLN A 119 12.21 -6.93 -10.72
CA GLN A 119 12.03 -8.38 -10.82
C GLN A 119 12.85 -8.98 -11.97
N ILE A 120 13.14 -8.18 -12.99
CA ILE A 120 13.94 -8.57 -14.16
C ILE A 120 14.99 -7.51 -14.49
N ASP A 121 16.10 -7.95 -15.09
CA ASP A 121 17.12 -7.04 -15.62
C ASP A 121 16.76 -6.49 -17.01
N SER A 122 17.60 -5.62 -17.56
CA SER A 122 17.43 -5.04 -18.90
C SER A 122 17.50 -6.06 -20.05
N LYS A 123 17.97 -7.28 -19.78
CA LYS A 123 17.98 -8.42 -20.71
C LYS A 123 16.83 -9.39 -20.45
N ASN A 124 15.83 -8.98 -19.65
CA ASN A 124 14.66 -9.76 -19.28
C ASN A 124 15.00 -11.07 -18.54
N ARG A 125 16.10 -11.06 -17.77
CA ARG A 125 16.47 -12.18 -16.90
C ARG A 125 15.92 -11.93 -15.50
N SER A 126 15.30 -12.95 -14.91
CA SER A 126 14.81 -12.90 -13.52
C SER A 126 15.94 -12.55 -12.56
N LEU A 127 15.74 -11.52 -11.76
CA LEU A 127 16.67 -11.12 -10.71
C LEU A 127 16.44 -12.00 -9.48
N SER A 128 17.41 -12.86 -9.18
CA SER A 128 17.37 -13.78 -8.04
C SER A 128 17.85 -13.07 -6.78
N GLY A 129 17.09 -12.09 -6.28
CA GLY A 129 17.47 -11.25 -5.14
C GLY A 129 17.15 -11.81 -3.75
N GLY A 130 16.52 -12.99 -3.66
CA GLY A 130 16.04 -13.54 -2.38
C GLY A 130 14.83 -12.84 -1.78
N HIS A 131 14.29 -11.80 -2.44
CA HIS A 131 13.09 -11.08 -2.02
C HIS A 131 11.81 -11.79 -2.49
N ILE A 132 10.77 -11.74 -1.67
CA ILE A 132 9.44 -12.28 -2.02
C ILE A 132 8.55 -11.12 -2.47
N TYR A 133 8.01 -11.21 -3.69
CA TYR A 133 7.13 -10.21 -4.25
C TYR A 133 5.66 -10.58 -4.02
N TYR A 134 4.89 -9.62 -3.52
CA TYR A 134 3.43 -9.70 -3.45
C TYR A 134 2.81 -8.49 -4.15
N HIS A 135 1.65 -8.72 -4.75
CA HIS A 135 0.91 -7.72 -5.49
C HIS A 135 -0.55 -7.80 -5.03
N ILE A 136 -1.08 -6.65 -4.60
CA ILE A 136 -2.49 -6.49 -4.25
C ILE A 136 -3.21 -6.02 -5.52
N ALA A 137 -4.44 -6.45 -5.74
CA ALA A 137 -5.24 -5.96 -6.87
C ALA A 137 -5.94 -4.65 -6.50
N GLY A 138 -5.77 -3.62 -7.33
CA GLY A 138 -6.52 -2.37 -7.25
C GLY A 138 -7.67 -2.28 -8.23
N ASN A 139 -8.44 -1.19 -8.14
CA ASN A 139 -9.58 -0.95 -9.04
C ASN A 139 -9.12 -0.68 -10.48
N HIS A 140 -7.94 -0.10 -10.71
CA HIS A 140 -7.39 0.05 -12.05
C HIS A 140 -6.77 -1.25 -12.60
N ASP A 141 -6.66 -2.30 -11.79
CA ASP A 141 -6.16 -3.60 -12.23
C ASP A 141 -7.28 -4.54 -12.67
N ILE A 142 -8.34 -4.62 -11.84
CA ILE A 142 -9.44 -5.58 -12.01
C ILE A 142 -10.85 -4.98 -12.07
N GLY A 143 -10.99 -3.66 -11.90
CA GLY A 143 -12.28 -2.96 -11.82
C GLY A 143 -12.89 -2.98 -10.41
N TYR A 144 -13.79 -2.04 -10.14
CA TYR A 144 -14.63 -2.07 -8.93
C TYR A 144 -15.65 -3.23 -8.99
N GLY A 145 -16.50 -3.35 -7.96
CA GLY A 145 -17.48 -4.42 -7.84
C GLY A 145 -18.40 -4.59 -9.06
N GLU A 146 -18.78 -3.51 -9.74
CA GLU A 146 -19.60 -3.59 -10.96
C GLU A 146 -18.85 -4.22 -12.15
N GLU A 147 -17.54 -3.96 -12.23
CA GLU A 147 -16.67 -4.29 -13.37
C GLU A 147 -15.84 -5.57 -13.13
N THR A 148 -16.18 -6.32 -12.09
CA THR A 148 -15.49 -7.55 -11.72
C THR A 148 -15.80 -8.67 -12.71
N GLU A 149 -15.06 -8.69 -13.82
CA GLU A 149 -15.22 -9.65 -14.91
C GLU A 149 -14.13 -10.75 -14.90
N PRO A 150 -14.46 -11.99 -15.33
CA PRO A 150 -13.49 -13.07 -15.41
C PRO A 150 -12.25 -12.75 -16.25
N TYR A 151 -12.40 -11.94 -17.30
CA TYR A 151 -11.26 -11.55 -18.13
C TYR A 151 -10.21 -10.75 -17.35
N HIS A 152 -10.63 -9.73 -16.59
CA HIS A 152 -9.73 -8.89 -15.80
C HIS A 152 -9.09 -9.66 -14.64
N ILE A 153 -9.89 -10.48 -13.95
CA ILE A 153 -9.39 -11.31 -12.86
C ILE A 153 -8.39 -12.34 -13.37
N ASN A 154 -8.72 -13.10 -14.41
CA ASN A 154 -7.86 -14.18 -14.89
C ASN A 154 -6.52 -13.63 -15.43
N ARG A 155 -6.54 -12.52 -16.18
CA ARG A 155 -5.27 -11.94 -16.65
C ARG A 155 -4.43 -11.41 -15.49
N TYR A 156 -5.05 -10.87 -14.43
CA TYR A 156 -4.34 -10.43 -13.23
C TYR A 156 -3.73 -11.62 -12.49
N THR A 157 -4.54 -12.62 -12.14
CA THR A 157 -4.10 -13.74 -11.30
C THR A 157 -3.04 -14.61 -11.96
N ASN A 158 -3.08 -14.72 -13.29
CA ASN A 158 -2.05 -15.40 -14.07
C ASN A 158 -0.67 -14.71 -14.05
N ASN A 159 -0.59 -13.43 -13.66
CA ASN A 159 0.66 -12.66 -13.70
C ASN A 159 1.13 -12.16 -12.32
N PHE A 160 0.20 -11.95 -11.38
CA PHE A 160 0.47 -11.32 -10.10
C PHE A 160 0.14 -12.21 -8.89
N GLY A 161 -0.52 -13.34 -9.10
CA GLY A 161 -0.94 -14.26 -8.05
C GLY A 161 -2.40 -14.09 -7.62
N PRO A 162 -2.86 -14.84 -6.62
CA PRO A 162 -4.25 -14.84 -6.20
C PRO A 162 -4.66 -13.49 -5.58
N LEU A 163 -5.95 -13.13 -5.74
CA LEU A 163 -6.51 -11.87 -5.23
C LEU A 163 -6.59 -11.83 -3.70
N SER A 164 -6.72 -13.00 -3.08
CA SER A 164 -6.67 -13.19 -1.63
C SER A 164 -5.63 -14.24 -1.29
N ARG A 165 -4.82 -14.01 -0.25
CA ARG A 165 -3.76 -14.93 0.20
C ARG A 165 -3.37 -14.60 1.62
N GLU A 166 -3.01 -15.62 2.39
CA GLU A 166 -2.28 -15.43 3.64
C GLU A 166 -0.90 -16.11 3.62
N TRP A 167 -0.04 -15.68 4.53
CA TRP A 167 1.19 -16.38 4.88
C TRP A 167 1.55 -16.12 6.34
N LEU A 168 2.35 -17.02 6.88
CA LEU A 168 2.92 -16.91 8.22
C LEU A 168 4.40 -16.60 8.12
N SER A 169 4.89 -15.70 8.97
CA SER A 169 6.32 -15.46 9.15
C SER A 169 6.70 -15.59 10.62
N ARG A 170 7.92 -16.06 10.89
CA ARG A 170 8.38 -16.36 12.24
C ARG A 170 9.44 -15.36 12.69
N ILE A 171 9.32 -14.90 13.93
CA ILE A 171 10.37 -14.16 14.64
C ILE A 171 10.72 -14.99 15.87
N GLY A 172 11.83 -15.74 15.79
CA GLY A 172 12.19 -16.74 16.81
C GLY A 172 11.10 -17.82 16.99
N SER A 173 10.56 -17.92 18.20
CA SER A 173 9.50 -18.88 18.54
C SER A 173 8.09 -18.42 18.12
N SER A 174 7.90 -17.13 17.86
CA SER A 174 6.59 -16.52 17.62
C SER A 174 6.25 -16.38 16.14
N THR A 175 4.95 -16.30 15.85
CA THR A 175 4.41 -16.22 14.50
C THR A 175 3.64 -14.92 14.29
N HIS A 176 3.81 -14.33 13.12
CA HIS A 176 2.97 -13.25 12.59
C HIS A 176 2.20 -13.76 11.38
N ARG A 177 0.91 -13.45 11.33
CA ARG A 177 0.06 -13.72 10.17
C ARG A 177 -0.04 -12.47 9.31
N PHE A 178 0.06 -12.66 8.01
CA PHE A 178 -0.15 -11.63 7.01
C PHE A 178 -1.25 -12.09 6.06
N ALA A 179 -2.16 -11.19 5.66
CA ALA A 179 -3.23 -11.53 4.75
C ALA A 179 -3.53 -10.41 3.76
N ILE A 180 -3.65 -10.74 2.48
CA ILE A 180 -4.11 -9.86 1.40
C ILE A 180 -5.59 -10.15 1.13
N LEU A 181 -6.40 -9.10 1.11
CA LEU A 181 -7.82 -9.17 0.78
C LEU A 181 -8.09 -8.71 -0.66
N ASN A 182 -9.01 -9.41 -1.34
CA ASN A 182 -9.65 -8.94 -2.56
C ASN A 182 -10.68 -7.84 -2.24
N ALA A 183 -10.18 -6.62 -1.97
CA ALA A 183 -11.00 -5.48 -1.55
C ALA A 183 -12.12 -5.13 -2.54
N MET A 184 -11.90 -5.30 -3.84
CA MET A 184 -12.88 -5.01 -4.90
C MET A 184 -14.17 -5.83 -4.78
N ASN A 185 -14.12 -6.96 -4.05
CA ASN A 185 -15.20 -7.92 -3.93
C ASN A 185 -15.80 -8.00 -2.50
N LEU A 186 -15.35 -7.15 -1.57
CA LEU A 186 -15.86 -7.13 -0.19
C LEU A 186 -17.16 -6.33 -0.06
N ASP A 187 -17.32 -5.26 -0.85
CA ASP A 187 -18.59 -4.52 -1.00
C ASP A 187 -19.40 -5.02 -2.21
N LYS A 188 -20.59 -4.44 -2.43
CA LYS A 188 -21.56 -4.94 -3.43
C LYS A 188 -20.93 -5.08 -4.82
N THR A 189 -20.89 -6.32 -5.30
CA THR A 189 -20.20 -6.72 -6.53
C THR A 189 -21.16 -7.45 -7.45
N ARG A 190 -21.07 -7.17 -8.76
CA ARG A 190 -21.88 -7.81 -9.81
C ARG A 190 -21.65 -9.31 -9.90
N ASN A 191 -20.42 -9.76 -9.64
CA ASN A 191 -20.07 -11.16 -9.71
C ASN A 191 -20.18 -11.85 -8.34
N ALA A 192 -21.31 -12.54 -8.13
CA ALA A 192 -21.58 -13.25 -6.88
C ALA A 192 -20.54 -14.34 -6.56
N GLN A 193 -19.90 -14.94 -7.56
CA GLN A 193 -18.86 -15.96 -7.31
C GLN A 193 -17.60 -15.34 -6.69
N TYR A 194 -17.10 -14.25 -7.25
CA TYR A 194 -15.91 -13.57 -6.73
C TYR A 194 -16.17 -12.92 -5.36
N ARG A 195 -17.38 -12.38 -5.16
CA ARG A 195 -17.85 -11.95 -3.84
C ARG A 195 -17.82 -13.10 -2.82
N ARG A 196 -18.43 -14.24 -3.14
CA ARG A 196 -18.40 -15.43 -2.26
C ARG A 196 -16.98 -15.87 -1.94
N GLN A 197 -16.08 -15.91 -2.94
CA GLN A 197 -14.68 -16.30 -2.72
C GLN A 197 -13.94 -15.33 -1.79
N ALA A 198 -14.15 -14.02 -1.95
CA ALA A 198 -13.55 -13.01 -1.08
C ALA A 198 -14.03 -13.17 0.38
N TRP A 199 -15.33 -13.35 0.58
CA TRP A 199 -15.92 -13.52 1.92
C TRP A 199 -15.64 -14.87 2.56
N GLN A 200 -15.56 -15.96 1.78
CA GLN A 200 -15.11 -17.26 2.26
C GLN A 200 -13.70 -17.16 2.84
N PHE A 201 -12.79 -16.46 2.16
CA PHE A 201 -11.44 -16.22 2.67
C PHE A 201 -11.45 -15.39 3.97
N VAL A 202 -12.23 -14.31 4.02
CA VAL A 202 -12.38 -13.51 5.25
C VAL A 202 -12.92 -14.35 6.42
N GLN A 203 -13.98 -15.12 6.19
CA GLN A 203 -14.59 -15.96 7.24
C GLN A 203 -13.67 -17.10 7.69
N GLN A 204 -12.89 -17.68 6.77
CA GLN A 204 -11.83 -18.63 7.13
C GLN A 204 -10.80 -17.97 8.07
N LEU A 205 -10.31 -16.77 7.72
CA LEU A 205 -9.38 -16.03 8.57
C LEU A 205 -9.96 -15.72 9.95
N VAL A 206 -11.24 -15.34 10.02
CA VAL A 206 -11.95 -15.13 11.30
C VAL A 206 -11.94 -16.41 12.14
N ALA A 207 -12.26 -17.56 11.55
CA ALA A 207 -12.28 -18.84 12.25
C ALA A 207 -10.88 -19.20 12.80
N GLU A 208 -9.84 -19.09 11.97
CA GLU A 208 -8.46 -19.38 12.39
C GLU A 208 -7.94 -18.39 13.44
N ARG A 209 -8.42 -17.13 13.40
CA ARG A 209 -8.07 -16.11 14.38
C ARG A 209 -8.72 -16.39 15.74
N ARG A 210 -9.94 -16.90 15.75
CA ARG A 210 -10.62 -17.35 16.99
C ARG A 210 -9.87 -18.51 17.65
N GLU A 211 -9.31 -19.42 16.86
CA GLU A 211 -8.49 -20.52 17.39
C GLU A 211 -7.14 -20.03 17.91
N ARG A 212 -6.55 -19.01 17.27
CA ARG A 212 -5.22 -18.46 17.61
C ARG A 212 -5.26 -16.93 17.77
N PRO A 213 -5.90 -16.43 18.84
CA PRO A 213 -6.03 -14.99 19.09
C PRO A 213 -4.71 -14.33 19.51
N ASP A 214 -3.68 -15.12 19.83
CA ASP A 214 -2.33 -14.68 20.16
C ASP A 214 -1.50 -14.23 18.95
N ILE A 215 -1.76 -14.79 17.76
CA ILE A 215 -0.97 -14.52 16.54
C ILE A 215 -1.36 -13.15 15.95
N PRO A 216 -0.48 -12.13 15.96
CA PRO A 216 -0.80 -10.83 15.37
C PRO A 216 -1.11 -10.93 13.87
N LEU A 217 -2.10 -10.15 13.42
CA LEU A 217 -2.52 -10.10 12.02
C LEU A 217 -2.14 -8.74 11.40
N ILE A 218 -1.37 -8.80 10.32
CA ILE A 218 -1.07 -7.67 9.43
C ILE A 218 -1.91 -7.83 8.16
N LEU A 219 -2.89 -6.96 7.99
CA LEU A 219 -3.86 -7.04 6.90
C LEU A 219 -3.48 -6.09 5.77
N PHE A 220 -3.61 -6.55 4.53
CA PHE A 220 -3.40 -5.77 3.33
C PHE A 220 -4.69 -5.64 2.54
N SER A 221 -5.05 -4.43 2.15
CA SER A 221 -6.25 -4.15 1.35
C SER A 221 -5.96 -2.98 0.43
N HIS A 222 -6.24 -3.07 -0.88
CA HIS A 222 -6.05 -1.90 -1.73
C HIS A 222 -6.98 -0.74 -1.31
N ILE A 223 -8.29 -1.01 -1.18
CA ILE A 223 -9.25 -0.02 -0.68
C ILE A 223 -9.11 0.10 0.85
N PRO A 224 -8.87 1.29 1.40
CA PRO A 224 -8.75 1.50 2.83
C PRO A 224 -10.05 1.22 3.59
N LEU A 225 -9.95 0.99 4.91
CA LEU A 225 -11.13 0.90 5.76
C LEU A 225 -11.86 2.26 5.83
N HIS A 226 -13.15 2.21 6.16
CA HIS A 226 -14.00 3.39 6.33
C HIS A 226 -13.39 4.40 7.32
N LYS A 227 -13.34 5.66 6.90
CA LYS A 227 -12.91 6.80 7.71
C LYS A 227 -13.90 7.95 7.51
N HIS A 228 -14.07 8.76 8.54
CA HIS A 228 -14.93 9.94 8.45
C HIS A 228 -14.26 11.07 7.66
N ALA A 229 -15.07 12.00 7.15
CA ALA A 229 -14.56 13.16 6.44
C ALA A 229 -13.62 13.99 7.34
N GLY A 230 -12.44 14.32 6.83
CA GLY A 230 -11.41 15.06 7.55
C GLY A 230 -10.32 14.18 8.18
N ALA A 231 -10.53 12.87 8.29
CA ALA A 231 -9.49 11.95 8.78
C ALA A 231 -8.31 11.80 7.81
N CYS A 232 -8.61 11.83 6.51
CA CYS A 232 -7.66 11.78 5.41
C CYS A 232 -8.02 12.84 4.35
N VAL A 233 -7.19 12.93 3.29
CA VAL A 233 -7.44 13.86 2.18
C VAL A 233 -8.76 13.54 1.45
N ALA A 234 -9.03 12.26 1.19
CA ALA A 234 -10.30 11.83 0.61
C ALA A 234 -11.41 11.82 1.68
N SER A 235 -12.62 12.20 1.26
CA SER A 235 -13.83 12.04 2.08
C SER A 235 -14.52 10.74 1.68
N PRO A 236 -15.21 10.04 2.62
CA PRO A 236 -15.92 8.82 2.29
C PRO A 236 -16.95 9.04 1.18
N SER A 237 -16.77 8.38 0.03
CA SER A 237 -17.75 8.32 -1.04
C SER A 237 -17.84 6.91 -1.59
N ILE A 238 -19.08 6.45 -1.84
CA ILE A 238 -19.36 5.19 -2.54
C ILE A 238 -20.45 5.49 -3.56
N LYS A 239 -20.23 5.10 -4.81
CA LYS A 239 -21.19 5.27 -5.90
C LYS A 239 -21.62 3.91 -6.41
N TYR A 240 -22.92 3.80 -6.69
CA TYR A 240 -23.53 2.56 -7.15
C TYR A 240 -24.15 2.74 -8.53
N HIS A 241 -24.03 1.72 -9.37
CA HIS A 241 -24.82 1.54 -10.57
C HIS A 241 -25.50 0.17 -10.51
N ARG A 242 -26.84 0.16 -10.62
CA ARG A 242 -27.67 -1.07 -10.53
C ARG A 242 -27.39 -1.90 -9.26
N GLY A 243 -27.10 -1.22 -8.14
CA GLY A 243 -26.82 -1.85 -6.86
C GLY A 243 -25.38 -2.36 -6.66
N PHE A 244 -24.48 -2.17 -7.64
CA PHE A 244 -23.07 -2.57 -7.54
C PHE A 244 -22.15 -1.36 -7.48
N VAL A 245 -21.03 -1.49 -6.78
CA VAL A 245 -20.03 -0.43 -6.60
C VAL A 245 -19.35 -0.11 -7.94
N VAL A 246 -19.42 1.14 -8.36
CA VAL A 246 -18.66 1.68 -9.52
C VAL A 246 -17.52 2.59 -9.12
N TYR A 247 -17.50 3.01 -7.85
CA TYR A 247 -16.47 3.86 -7.28
C TYR A 247 -16.58 3.81 -5.76
N GLN A 248 -15.45 3.75 -5.06
CA GLN A 248 -15.41 4.01 -3.62
C GLN A 248 -14.03 4.44 -3.16
N ASP A 249 -13.97 5.48 -2.31
CA ASP A 249 -12.72 5.90 -1.65
C ASP A 249 -12.36 4.95 -0.50
N TYR A 250 -13.37 4.45 0.22
CA TYR A 250 -13.22 3.52 1.35
C TYR A 250 -14.16 2.35 1.22
N LEU A 251 -13.82 1.23 1.89
CA LEU A 251 -14.77 0.16 2.12
C LEU A 251 -16.00 0.70 2.87
N SER A 252 -17.16 0.09 2.66
CA SER A 252 -18.38 0.48 3.37
C SER A 252 -18.19 0.44 4.90
N PRO A 253 -18.95 1.25 5.67
CA PRO A 253 -18.89 1.18 7.12
C PRO A 253 -19.24 -0.22 7.65
N ALA A 254 -20.18 -0.92 7.00
CA ALA A 254 -20.55 -2.28 7.37
C ALA A 254 -19.40 -3.28 7.17
N THR A 255 -18.78 -3.30 5.98
CA THR A 255 -17.63 -4.16 5.70
C THR A 255 -16.47 -3.83 6.64
N SER A 256 -16.16 -2.55 6.83
CA SER A 256 -15.07 -2.11 7.71
C SER A 256 -15.30 -2.53 9.15
N ALA A 257 -16.53 -2.39 9.67
CA ALA A 257 -16.89 -2.85 11.01
C ALA A 257 -16.72 -4.37 11.15
N TYR A 258 -17.14 -5.16 10.15
CA TYR A 258 -16.92 -6.60 10.18
C TYR A 258 -15.43 -6.94 10.26
N LEU A 259 -14.57 -6.32 9.44
CA LEU A 259 -13.14 -6.58 9.47
C LEU A 259 -12.51 -6.17 10.81
N LEU A 260 -12.86 -5.01 11.36
CA LEU A 260 -12.33 -4.52 12.64
C LEU A 260 -12.75 -5.42 13.81
N HIS A 261 -14.03 -5.79 13.90
CA HIS A 261 -14.54 -6.61 14.99
C HIS A 261 -14.15 -8.08 14.87
N CYS A 262 -14.19 -8.66 13.67
CA CYS A 262 -14.07 -10.11 13.49
C CYS A 262 -12.66 -10.58 13.19
N LEU A 263 -11.86 -9.80 12.46
CA LEU A 263 -10.45 -10.13 12.24
C LEU A 263 -9.52 -9.54 13.31
N ALA A 264 -9.94 -8.42 13.93
CA ALA A 264 -9.15 -7.66 14.91
C ALA A 264 -7.68 -7.51 14.49
N PRO A 265 -7.40 -6.93 13.30
CA PRO A 265 -6.05 -6.80 12.78
C PRO A 265 -5.22 -5.87 13.67
N THR A 266 -3.95 -6.20 13.87
CA THR A 266 -3.03 -5.33 14.62
C THR A 266 -2.65 -4.12 13.76
N PHE A 267 -2.35 -4.36 12.48
CA PHE A 267 -2.09 -3.33 11.49
C PHE A 267 -2.84 -3.62 10.19
N VAL A 268 -3.26 -2.55 9.53
CA VAL A 268 -3.81 -2.55 8.17
C VAL A 268 -2.90 -1.68 7.31
N LEU A 269 -2.48 -2.22 6.16
CA LEU A 269 -1.72 -1.51 5.15
C LEU A 269 -2.59 -1.42 3.89
N SER A 270 -2.91 -0.20 3.46
CA SER A 270 -3.78 0.06 2.31
C SER A 270 -3.15 0.92 1.21
N GLY A 271 -3.80 1.05 0.05
CA GLY A 271 -3.36 1.89 -1.09
C GLY A 271 -4.44 2.91 -1.48
N HIS A 272 -4.65 3.13 -2.78
CA HIS A 272 -5.81 3.84 -3.35
C HIS A 272 -5.80 5.38 -3.26
N ASP A 273 -5.68 5.98 -2.07
CA ASP A 273 -5.89 7.44 -1.90
C ASP A 273 -4.78 8.32 -2.49
N HIS A 274 -3.67 7.71 -2.93
CA HIS A 274 -2.41 8.29 -3.42
C HIS A 274 -1.66 9.23 -2.46
N ASN A 275 -2.36 9.96 -1.62
CA ASN A 275 -1.89 11.03 -0.76
C ASN A 275 -1.30 10.52 0.57
N GLY A 276 -1.37 9.22 0.83
CA GLY A 276 -1.00 8.61 2.10
C GLY A 276 -1.91 9.05 3.25
N CYS A 277 -2.16 8.16 4.20
CA CYS A 277 -2.94 8.48 5.39
C CYS A 277 -2.58 7.57 6.55
N GLN A 278 -2.77 8.06 7.78
CA GLN A 278 -2.55 7.32 9.00
C GLN A 278 -3.79 7.47 9.87
N ALA A 279 -4.37 6.36 10.30
CA ALA A 279 -5.58 6.34 11.11
C ALA A 279 -5.45 5.31 12.23
N ALA A 280 -6.07 5.61 13.37
CA ALA A 280 -6.29 4.63 14.44
C ALA A 280 -7.78 4.31 14.52
N HIS A 281 -8.09 3.02 14.56
CA HIS A 281 -9.44 2.51 14.75
C HIS A 281 -9.59 2.03 16.19
N LEU A 282 -10.69 2.46 16.81
CA LEU A 282 -11.09 2.10 18.16
C LEU A 282 -12.46 1.47 18.11
N ILE A 283 -12.61 0.32 18.75
CA ILE A 283 -13.86 -0.43 18.79
C ILE A 283 -14.37 -0.64 20.22
N LYS A 284 -15.68 -0.66 20.37
CA LYS A 284 -16.40 -1.11 21.56
C LYS A 284 -16.98 -2.47 21.26
N THR A 285 -16.77 -3.43 22.15
CA THR A 285 -17.23 -4.82 21.95
C THR A 285 -18.75 -4.98 21.97
N SER A 286 -19.50 -3.97 22.43
CA SER A 286 -20.96 -3.97 22.46
C SER A 286 -21.57 -2.62 22.09
N ALA A 287 -22.66 -2.66 21.34
CA ALA A 287 -23.53 -1.53 21.08
C ALA A 287 -24.30 -1.10 22.34
N SER A 288 -24.71 0.16 22.38
CA SER A 288 -25.48 0.72 23.50
C SER A 288 -26.89 0.14 23.59
N GLN A 289 -27.45 -0.21 22.44
CA GLN A 289 -28.77 -0.82 22.28
C GLN A 289 -28.67 -1.96 21.27
N ALA A 290 -29.49 -3.00 21.44
CA ALA A 290 -29.58 -4.09 20.48
C ALA A 290 -30.29 -3.60 19.22
N ILE A 291 -29.71 -3.88 18.04
CA ILE A 291 -30.24 -3.48 16.73
C ILE A 291 -30.91 -4.70 16.10
N PRO A 292 -32.26 -4.74 15.97
CA PRO A 292 -32.96 -5.88 15.38
C PRO A 292 -32.58 -6.06 13.91
N LEU A 293 -32.40 -7.31 13.46
CA LEU A 293 -32.14 -7.66 12.07
C LEU A 293 -33.44 -8.05 11.37
N GLY A 294 -34.13 -7.05 10.81
CA GLY A 294 -35.44 -7.25 10.17
C GLY A 294 -36.44 -7.96 11.08
N VAL A 295 -37.20 -8.92 10.52
CA VAL A 295 -38.21 -9.72 11.25
C VAL A 295 -37.67 -11.11 11.66
N THR A 296 -36.36 -11.31 11.63
CA THR A 296 -35.73 -12.62 11.84
C THR A 296 -35.70 -13.08 13.30
N GLY A 297 -35.99 -12.17 14.25
CA GLY A 297 -35.81 -12.40 15.69
C GLY A 297 -34.36 -12.31 16.17
N LYS A 298 -33.39 -12.09 15.26
CA LYS A 298 -31.99 -11.82 15.61
C LYS A 298 -31.77 -10.33 15.86
N SER A 299 -30.70 -10.01 16.60
CA SER A 299 -30.28 -8.62 16.83
C SER A 299 -28.76 -8.52 16.96
N LEU A 300 -28.19 -7.39 16.56
CA LEU A 300 -26.78 -7.06 16.79
C LEU A 300 -26.66 -6.29 18.12
N ARG A 301 -25.97 -6.87 19.09
CA ARG A 301 -25.60 -6.20 20.34
C ARG A 301 -24.10 -6.27 20.60
N SER A 302 -23.42 -7.32 20.15
CA SER A 302 -22.02 -7.61 20.40
C SER A 302 -21.24 -7.87 19.12
N SER A 303 -19.91 -7.78 19.19
CA SER A 303 -19.03 -8.24 18.11
C SER A 303 -19.29 -9.71 17.76
N GLU A 304 -19.64 -10.56 18.73
CA GLU A 304 -19.95 -11.97 18.50
C GLU A 304 -21.18 -12.16 17.62
N ASP A 305 -22.23 -11.35 17.83
CA ASP A 305 -23.42 -11.36 16.96
C ASP A 305 -23.06 -11.00 15.52
N LEU A 306 -22.28 -9.92 15.33
CA LEU A 306 -21.81 -9.49 14.00
C LEU A 306 -20.98 -10.58 13.31
N CYS A 307 -20.04 -11.19 14.04
CA CYS A 307 -19.15 -12.19 13.49
C CYS A 307 -19.81 -13.58 13.32
N SER A 308 -21.09 -13.72 13.65
CA SER A 308 -21.89 -14.92 13.39
C SER A 308 -22.69 -14.84 12.08
N LEU A 309 -22.79 -13.65 11.48
CA LEU A 309 -23.57 -13.44 10.27
C LEU A 309 -23.00 -14.20 9.06
N THR A 310 -23.90 -14.76 8.25
CA THR A 310 -23.54 -15.28 6.93
C THR A 310 -23.32 -14.16 5.92
N LEU A 311 -22.75 -14.46 4.75
CA LEU A 311 -22.62 -13.47 3.67
C LEU A 311 -23.99 -12.93 3.22
N GLU A 312 -24.99 -13.80 3.14
CA GLU A 312 -26.35 -13.43 2.75
C GLU A 312 -26.95 -12.43 3.76
N GLU A 313 -26.76 -12.68 5.06
CA GLU A 313 -27.20 -11.77 6.13
C GLU A 313 -26.43 -10.45 6.10
N ILE A 314 -25.12 -10.49 5.87
CA ILE A 314 -24.31 -9.29 5.67
C ILE A 314 -24.82 -8.48 4.48
N ASP A 315 -25.20 -9.16 3.39
CA ASP A 315 -25.72 -8.52 2.19
C ASP A 315 -27.12 -7.92 2.40
N GLU A 316 -27.96 -8.57 3.18
CA GLU A 316 -29.33 -8.14 3.47
C GLU A 316 -29.36 -6.98 4.46
N PHE A 317 -28.61 -7.08 5.57
CA PHE A 317 -28.72 -6.18 6.72
C PHE A 317 -27.60 -5.11 6.79
N GLN A 318 -27.19 -4.59 5.62
CA GLN A 318 -26.13 -3.58 5.55
C GLN A 318 -26.44 -2.36 6.44
N ALA A 319 -27.67 -1.85 6.41
CA ALA A 319 -28.06 -0.65 7.16
C ALA A 319 -27.99 -0.86 8.68
N GLU A 320 -28.38 -2.03 9.16
CA GLU A 320 -28.32 -2.42 10.57
C GLU A 320 -26.86 -2.61 11.03
N ILE A 321 -26.01 -3.19 10.18
CA ILE A 321 -24.58 -3.30 10.46
C ILE A 321 -23.92 -1.92 10.47
N GLU A 322 -24.30 -1.00 9.59
CA GLU A 322 -23.83 0.39 9.63
C GLU A 322 -24.27 1.12 10.91
N GLU A 323 -25.51 0.89 11.38
CA GLU A 323 -25.96 1.42 12.66
C GLU A 323 -25.15 0.83 13.83
N PHE A 324 -24.87 -0.48 13.79
CA PHE A 324 -23.99 -1.11 14.77
C PHE A 324 -22.59 -0.49 14.75
N ALA A 325 -22.05 -0.26 13.54
CA ALA A 325 -20.76 0.41 13.34
C ALA A 325 -20.76 1.82 13.94
N ARG A 326 -21.81 2.62 13.75
CA ARG A 326 -21.93 3.96 14.35
C ARG A 326 -21.85 3.95 15.87
N GLN A 327 -22.34 2.90 16.52
CA GLN A 327 -22.32 2.79 17.98
C GLN A 327 -21.02 2.19 18.52
N THR A 328 -20.33 1.39 17.71
CA THR A 328 -19.21 0.55 18.17
C THR A 328 -17.86 0.92 17.61
N VAL A 329 -17.76 1.58 16.45
CA VAL A 329 -16.51 2.03 15.86
C VAL A 329 -16.40 3.54 16.10
N ALA A 330 -15.41 3.96 16.87
CA ALA A 330 -15.16 5.39 17.04
C ALA A 330 -14.75 5.98 15.68
N PRO A 331 -15.09 7.25 15.39
CA PRO A 331 -14.64 7.91 14.19
C PRO A 331 -13.11 7.85 14.12
N ALA A 332 -12.56 7.15 13.12
CA ALA A 332 -11.11 7.04 12.95
C ALA A 332 -10.56 8.43 12.60
N THR A 333 -9.92 9.11 13.56
CA THR A 333 -9.33 10.45 13.35
C THR A 333 -7.94 10.32 12.73
N GLY A 334 -7.47 11.40 12.09
CA GLY A 334 -6.07 11.49 11.70
C GLY A 334 -5.20 11.27 12.95
N PHE A 335 -4.07 10.57 12.80
CA PHE A 335 -3.30 10.11 13.95
C PHE A 335 -2.86 11.21 14.92
N ASP A 336 -2.63 12.42 14.39
CA ASP A 336 -2.25 13.60 15.18
C ASP A 336 -3.34 14.00 16.19
N ASP A 337 -4.60 13.60 15.97
CA ASP A 337 -5.74 13.86 16.84
C ASP A 337 -5.98 12.75 17.89
N VAL A 338 -5.39 11.56 17.70
CA VAL A 338 -5.61 10.39 18.57
C VAL A 338 -4.82 10.52 19.89
N GLY A 339 -3.78 11.35 19.90
CA GLY A 339 -2.80 11.38 21.00
C GLY A 339 -2.14 10.01 21.20
N THR A 340 -1.29 9.88 22.20
CA THR A 340 -0.56 8.64 22.53
C THR A 340 -1.45 7.54 23.14
N GLY A 341 -2.73 7.47 22.75
CA GLY A 341 -3.80 6.66 23.35
C GLY A 341 -3.81 5.19 22.95
N ALA A 342 -4.75 4.45 23.56
CA ALA A 342 -5.04 3.06 23.21
C ALA A 342 -5.65 2.98 21.79
N TRP A 343 -5.37 1.91 21.08
CA TRP A 343 -5.85 1.63 19.72
C TRP A 343 -6.15 0.14 19.59
N ASP A 344 -7.17 -0.21 18.79
CA ASP A 344 -7.49 -1.60 18.47
C ASP A 344 -6.82 -2.04 17.18
N THR A 345 -6.82 -1.18 16.17
CA THR A 345 -6.17 -1.40 14.89
C THR A 345 -5.54 -0.10 14.39
N LEU A 346 -4.31 -0.19 13.87
CA LEU A 346 -3.65 0.93 13.19
C LEU A 346 -3.73 0.72 11.70
N GLU A 347 -4.09 1.76 10.96
CA GLU A 347 -4.14 1.71 9.51
C GLU A 347 -3.20 2.74 8.89
N VAL A 348 -2.44 2.31 7.90
CA VAL A 348 -1.67 3.20 7.04
C VAL A 348 -2.08 2.97 5.59
N THR A 349 -2.59 4.02 4.97
CA THR A 349 -2.71 4.11 3.52
C THR A 349 -1.36 4.53 2.96
N VAL A 350 -0.74 3.65 2.18
CA VAL A 350 0.57 3.83 1.56
C VAL A 350 0.45 4.86 0.45
N ARG A 351 1.27 5.91 0.54
CA ARG A 351 1.37 6.96 -0.48
C ARG A 351 1.81 6.38 -1.83
N SER A 352 1.32 6.99 -2.92
CA SER A 352 1.72 6.63 -4.27
C SER A 352 3.23 6.83 -4.48
N ALA A 353 3.84 5.88 -5.18
CA ALA A 353 5.23 5.94 -5.63
C ALA A 353 5.44 6.93 -6.79
N MET A 354 4.37 7.49 -7.35
CA MET A 354 4.46 8.48 -8.41
C MET A 354 5.13 9.76 -7.91
N GLY A 355 5.91 10.41 -8.79
CA GLY A 355 6.73 11.56 -8.40
C GLY A 355 5.92 12.82 -8.10
N GLU A 356 4.68 12.92 -8.56
CA GLU A 356 3.75 13.98 -8.15
C GLU A 356 3.38 13.88 -6.66
N PHE A 357 3.47 12.69 -6.08
CA PHE A 357 3.29 12.43 -4.64
C PHE A 357 4.63 12.32 -3.90
N GLY A 358 5.75 12.72 -4.52
CA GLY A 358 7.06 12.75 -3.87
C GLY A 358 7.84 11.44 -3.92
N GLY A 359 7.45 10.48 -4.79
CA GLY A 359 8.24 9.29 -5.05
C GLY A 359 8.38 8.40 -3.83
N ALA A 360 7.27 8.05 -3.20
CA ALA A 360 7.28 7.40 -1.90
C ALA A 360 7.55 5.89 -1.99
N ALA A 361 8.34 5.40 -1.05
CA ALA A 361 8.37 4.00 -0.66
C ALA A 361 8.03 3.91 0.84
N GLY A 362 7.05 3.09 1.18
CA GLY A 362 6.76 2.74 2.57
C GLY A 362 7.72 1.66 3.05
N VAL A 363 8.30 1.82 4.24
CA VAL A 363 9.08 0.78 4.91
C VAL A 363 8.34 0.37 6.17
N PHE A 364 7.90 -0.88 6.23
CA PHE A 364 7.24 -1.45 7.40
C PHE A 364 8.15 -2.48 8.07
N ASP A 365 8.46 -2.23 9.34
CA ASP A 365 9.30 -3.09 10.17
C ASP A 365 8.51 -3.73 11.29
N ILE A 366 8.86 -4.98 11.58
CA ILE A 366 8.46 -5.68 12.80
C ILE A 366 9.73 -6.10 13.51
N ARG A 367 9.85 -5.72 14.78
CA ARG A 367 10.99 -6.01 15.63
C ARG A 367 10.54 -6.57 16.97
N ALA A 368 11.16 -7.64 17.45
CA ALA A 368 11.01 -8.11 18.82
C ALA A 368 11.63 -7.12 19.80
N THR A 369 10.88 -6.69 20.80
CA THR A 369 11.41 -5.84 21.87
C THR A 369 12.02 -6.75 22.94
N GLY A 370 13.36 -6.77 23.02
CA GLY A 370 14.07 -7.60 24.01
C GLY A 370 13.72 -7.20 25.45
N HIS A 371 13.05 -8.11 26.17
CA HIS A 371 12.86 -8.23 27.64
C HIS A 371 11.54 -7.78 28.31
N ASN A 372 11.15 -8.68 29.23
CA ASN A 372 10.15 -8.68 30.32
C ASN A 372 8.65 -8.80 29.98
N HIS A 373 8.20 -10.06 29.97
CA HIS A 373 6.82 -10.57 30.07
C HIS A 373 6.01 -10.11 31.31
N GLN A 374 6.30 -8.96 31.91
CA GLN A 374 5.69 -8.54 33.19
C GLN A 374 5.04 -7.14 33.19
N LEU A 375 5.05 -6.41 32.07
CA LEU A 375 4.19 -5.24 31.94
C LEU A 375 2.91 -5.65 31.20
N PRO A 376 1.71 -5.21 31.65
CA PRO A 376 0.47 -5.49 30.93
C PRO A 376 0.60 -4.99 29.48
N PRO A 377 -0.14 -5.57 28.52
CA PRO A 377 -0.07 -5.22 27.10
C PRO A 377 -0.66 -3.82 26.92
N GLN A 378 0.06 -2.79 27.33
CA GLN A 378 -0.28 -1.43 26.96
C GLN A 378 0.14 -1.25 25.52
N ARG A 379 -0.86 -1.28 24.65
CA ARG A 379 -0.70 -0.89 23.25
C ARG A 379 -0.40 0.59 23.22
N HIS A 380 0.85 0.92 22.95
CA HIS A 380 1.28 2.30 22.75
C HIS A 380 1.47 2.52 21.26
N ALA A 381 0.98 3.64 20.75
CA ALA A 381 1.36 4.12 19.43
C ALA A 381 1.72 5.60 19.47
N TRP A 382 2.55 6.00 18.54
CA TRP A 382 2.93 7.38 18.33
C TRP A 382 3.10 7.67 16.84
N THR A 383 2.90 8.93 16.48
CA THR A 383 3.27 9.47 15.18
C THR A 383 4.26 10.60 15.31
N LEU A 384 5.16 10.66 14.33
CA LEU A 384 6.04 11.80 14.13
C LEU A 384 6.13 12.06 12.64
N GLY A 385 5.35 13.04 12.17
CA GLY A 385 5.21 13.33 10.75
C GLY A 385 4.68 12.11 10.01
N ARG A 386 5.49 11.52 9.12
CA ARG A 386 5.09 10.39 8.26
C ARG A 386 5.52 9.02 8.78
N THR A 387 5.81 8.96 10.08
CA THR A 387 6.16 7.72 10.77
C THR A 387 5.04 7.35 11.73
N VAL A 388 4.58 6.10 11.66
CA VAL A 388 3.71 5.48 12.67
C VAL A 388 4.52 4.38 13.33
N ALA A 389 4.57 4.36 14.65
CA ALA A 389 5.08 3.20 15.36
C ALA A 389 4.12 2.79 16.46
N ALA A 390 4.11 1.49 16.75
CA ALA A 390 3.32 0.95 17.83
C ALA A 390 3.94 -0.30 18.43
N SER A 391 3.64 -0.54 19.70
CA SER A 391 4.11 -1.71 20.42
C SER A 391 2.92 -2.54 20.89
N ALA A 392 2.92 -3.83 20.56
CA ALA A 392 1.92 -4.79 21.01
C ALA A 392 2.54 -6.19 21.09
N ASN A 393 2.16 -6.97 22.11
CA ASN A 393 2.54 -8.38 22.28
C ASN A 393 4.07 -8.64 22.23
N GLY A 394 4.90 -7.71 22.72
CA GLY A 394 6.36 -7.85 22.70
C GLY A 394 7.01 -7.54 21.35
N TYR A 395 6.27 -6.91 20.44
CA TYR A 395 6.76 -6.45 19.15
C TYR A 395 6.58 -4.95 19.00
N GLU A 396 7.54 -4.32 18.34
CA GLU A 396 7.42 -2.99 17.76
C GLU A 396 7.12 -3.13 16.26
N TYR A 397 6.06 -2.45 15.84
CA TYR A 397 5.66 -2.28 14.46
C TYR A 397 5.96 -0.84 14.06
N ARG A 398 6.63 -0.61 12.93
CA ARG A 398 6.99 0.73 12.51
C ARG A 398 6.84 0.91 11.01
N TYR A 399 5.93 1.79 10.60
CA TYR A 399 5.80 2.28 9.23
C TYR A 399 6.52 3.62 9.06
N ARG A 400 7.24 3.79 7.95
CA ARG A 400 7.92 5.05 7.59
C ARG A 400 7.83 5.30 6.10
N GLU A 401 7.65 6.55 5.69
CA GLU A 401 7.79 6.95 4.29
C GLU A 401 9.23 7.39 3.96
N VAL A 402 9.79 6.82 2.89
CA VAL A 402 11.02 7.30 2.25
C VAL A 402 10.63 8.05 0.98
N LEU A 403 10.84 9.36 0.97
CA LEU A 403 10.49 10.24 -0.16
C LEU A 403 11.71 10.52 -1.01
N LEU A 404 11.75 9.98 -2.22
CA LEU A 404 12.88 10.18 -3.14
C LEU A 404 12.79 11.50 -3.95
N GLY A 405 11.80 12.34 -3.64
CA GLY A 405 11.62 13.67 -4.23
C GLY A 405 10.59 13.67 -5.36
N ASN A 406 10.46 14.78 -6.09
CA ASN A 406 9.55 14.84 -7.24
C ASN A 406 10.29 14.60 -8.57
N HIS A 407 9.53 14.42 -9.66
CA HIS A 407 10.06 14.12 -11.00
C HIS A 407 11.15 15.10 -11.50
N LEU A 408 11.25 16.31 -10.94
CA LEU A 408 12.28 17.30 -11.30
C LEU A 408 13.69 16.77 -11.00
N GLY A 409 13.88 16.04 -9.90
CA GLY A 409 15.18 15.45 -9.54
C GLY A 409 15.68 14.44 -10.57
N ILE A 410 14.78 13.63 -11.15
CA ILE A 410 15.14 12.61 -12.15
C ILE A 410 15.22 13.14 -13.58
N ARG A 411 14.41 14.14 -13.94
CA ARG A 411 14.61 14.90 -15.19
C ARG A 411 15.99 15.57 -15.19
N VAL A 412 16.40 16.09 -14.04
CA VAL A 412 17.78 16.54 -13.82
C VAL A 412 18.75 15.37 -13.97
N LEU A 413 18.54 14.20 -13.34
CA LEU A 413 19.42 13.02 -13.48
C LEU A 413 19.63 12.49 -14.89
N LEU A 414 18.62 12.43 -15.73
CA LEU A 414 18.82 11.96 -17.11
C LEU A 414 19.68 12.95 -17.90
N VAL A 415 19.52 14.25 -17.64
CA VAL A 415 20.44 15.27 -18.13
C VAL A 415 21.83 15.15 -17.46
N VAL A 416 21.90 14.89 -16.15
CA VAL A 416 23.16 14.75 -15.39
C VAL A 416 23.94 13.51 -15.81
N ASN A 417 23.33 12.35 -16.02
CA ASN A 417 24.02 11.13 -16.46
C ASN A 417 24.52 11.27 -17.90
N LEU A 418 23.74 11.90 -18.80
CA LEU A 418 24.21 12.26 -20.14
C LEU A 418 25.38 13.26 -20.08
N VAL A 419 25.28 14.29 -19.24
CA VAL A 419 26.34 15.31 -19.06
C VAL A 419 27.56 14.71 -18.35
N SER A 420 27.39 13.84 -17.37
CA SER A 420 28.48 13.23 -16.58
C SER A 420 29.24 12.17 -17.37
N CYS A 421 28.55 11.35 -18.16
CA CYS A 421 29.18 10.32 -18.98
C CYS A 421 29.85 10.87 -20.24
N PHE A 422 29.35 11.98 -20.81
CA PHE A 422 29.85 12.51 -22.09
C PHE A 422 30.46 13.90 -21.99
N ALA A 423 29.84 14.82 -21.27
CA ALA A 423 30.30 16.21 -21.22
C ALA A 423 31.41 16.44 -20.19
N VAL A 424 31.41 15.78 -19.03
CA VAL A 424 32.48 15.94 -18.02
C VAL A 424 33.84 15.44 -18.53
N PRO A 425 33.97 14.24 -19.14
CA PRO A 425 35.21 13.80 -19.75
C PRO A 425 35.65 14.73 -20.90
N ALA A 426 34.71 15.17 -21.74
CA ALA A 426 35.01 16.09 -22.85
C ALA A 426 35.44 17.49 -22.36
N ILE A 427 34.83 18.00 -21.29
CA ILE A 427 35.17 19.29 -20.67
C ILE A 427 36.52 19.19 -19.94
N MET A 428 36.82 18.08 -19.26
CA MET A 428 38.14 17.86 -18.67
C MET A 428 39.23 17.76 -19.75
N LEU A 429 38.96 17.07 -20.87
CA LEU A 429 39.85 17.05 -22.04
C LEU A 429 40.09 18.46 -22.62
N LEU A 430 39.02 19.26 -22.77
CA LEU A 430 39.09 20.63 -23.31
C LEU A 430 39.77 21.62 -22.36
N LEU A 431 39.67 21.41 -21.04
CA LEU A 431 40.29 22.25 -20.02
C LEU A 431 41.70 21.80 -19.62
N ARG A 432 42.21 20.68 -20.16
CA ARG A 432 43.48 20.03 -19.78
C ARG A 432 43.58 19.80 -18.26
N LEU A 433 42.50 19.30 -17.65
CA LEU A 433 42.47 18.87 -16.25
C LEU A 433 42.73 17.38 -16.13
#